data_AF-A0A6J4J8E6-F1
#
_entry.id   AF-A0A6J4J8E6-F1
#
_cell.length_a   1.000
_cell.length_b   1.000
_cell.length_c   1.000
_cell.angle_alpha   90.00
_cell.angle_beta   90.00
_cell.angle_gamma   90.00
#
_symmetry.space_group_name_H-M   'P 1'
#
loop_
_entity.id
_entity.type
_entity.pdbx_description
1 polymer ?
#
loop_
_entity_poly.entity_id
_entity_poly.type
_entity_poly.pdbx_seq_one_letter_code
_entity_poly.pdbx_strand_id
1 'polypeptide(L)'
;MPDKEMNMARAGQSNGGSVSRPIMLAIAGDSGTGKTTITAGLVEALGRERITSIGVDDYHRYDREERKGLPFTPLHPRCNYIDIMEQHLQHLALGQPILKPVYDHDTGMLGRPEYVEPRDFVIVEGLLPLHTKTSMACFDATVYLDPPEEIRIKWKLSRDTKKRGYTEEQVREDLKRREPESAEFIRPQRSKADIVVRFAPIEERGESGGDPLSATLLLRPTISHPDLTNILGDDTREAMHLKLIRDEDGRPVDALHIHSYAEPEVTKKVEQAIWDELGLDVPVPDSLGRIDPETRDEPLALTQLILLYHLIQAKQG
;
A
#
# COMPACT_ATOMS: atom_id res chain seq x y z
N MET A 1 17.53 0.71 11.27
CA MET A 1 18.38 1.65 12.04
C MET A 1 18.14 1.40 13.53
N PRO A 2 19.18 1.27 14.35
CA PRO A 2 19.07 0.97 15.79
C PRO A 2 18.17 1.94 16.56
N ASP A 3 18.07 3.19 16.09
CA ASP A 3 17.23 4.22 16.71
C ASP A 3 15.72 3.99 16.52
N LYS A 4 15.29 3.26 15.48
CA LYS A 4 13.86 2.87 15.33
C LYS A 4 13.49 1.84 16.40
N GLU A 5 14.28 0.77 16.53
CA GLU A 5 14.06 -0.29 17.53
C GLU A 5 14.12 0.24 18.96
N MET A 6 15.06 1.15 19.23
CA MET A 6 15.26 1.72 20.57
C MET A 6 14.16 2.72 20.99
N ASN A 7 13.57 3.45 20.04
CA ASN A 7 12.39 4.28 20.29
C ASN A 7 11.12 3.42 20.47
N MET A 8 11.01 2.29 19.76
CA MET A 8 9.90 1.35 19.89
C MET A 8 9.87 0.64 21.26
N ALA A 9 11.04 0.27 21.80
CA ALA A 9 11.14 -0.41 23.10
C ALA A 9 10.75 0.46 24.31
N ARG A 10 10.96 1.78 24.23
CA ARG A 10 10.68 2.70 25.37
C ARG A 10 9.20 3.04 25.54
N ALA A 11 8.40 2.97 24.48
CA ALA A 11 6.96 3.25 24.55
C ALA A 11 6.14 2.11 25.19
N GLY A 12 6.63 0.86 25.13
CA GLY A 12 5.91 -0.32 25.64
C GLY A 12 5.98 -0.53 27.16
N GLN A 13 6.82 0.19 27.89
CA GLN A 13 7.06 -0.07 29.32
C GLN A 13 6.17 0.72 30.29
N SER A 14 5.34 1.67 29.82
CA SER A 14 4.70 2.66 30.71
C SER A 14 3.24 2.40 31.11
N ASN A 15 2.56 1.34 30.67
CA ASN A 15 1.16 1.09 31.08
C ASN A 15 0.90 -0.35 31.54
N GLY A 16 0.41 -0.48 32.78
CA GLY A 16 0.12 -1.73 33.51
C GLY A 16 -1.10 -2.51 33.03
N GLY A 17 -1.09 -2.87 31.74
CA GLY A 17 -1.97 -3.81 31.07
C GLY A 17 -1.43 -3.96 29.66
N SER A 18 -0.93 -5.15 29.29
CA SER A 18 -0.15 -5.34 28.07
C SER A 18 -1.04 -5.26 26.82
N VAL A 19 -1.43 -4.05 26.43
CA VAL A 19 -1.93 -3.79 25.08
C VAL A 19 -0.70 -3.85 24.17
N SER A 20 -0.56 -4.95 23.43
CA SER A 20 0.56 -5.10 22.49
C SER A 20 0.49 -3.98 21.46
N ARG A 21 1.63 -3.34 21.16
CA ARG A 21 1.71 -2.34 20.09
C ARG A 21 1.16 -2.94 18.79
N PRO A 22 0.28 -2.23 18.07
CA PRO A 22 -0.14 -2.68 16.75
C PRO A 22 1.00 -2.58 15.74
N ILE A 23 1.00 -3.47 14.75
CA ILE A 23 1.90 -3.37 13.61
C ILE A 23 1.27 -2.44 12.58
N MET A 24 2.03 -1.43 12.16
CA MET A 24 1.55 -0.36 11.30
C MET A 24 2.15 -0.44 9.90
N LEU A 25 1.29 -0.55 8.88
CA LEU A 25 1.66 -0.55 7.46
C LEU A 25 1.10 0.69 6.77
N ALA A 26 1.95 1.43 6.06
CA ALA A 26 1.51 2.48 5.16
C ALA A 26 1.47 2.01 3.71
N ILE A 27 0.41 2.37 2.97
CA ILE A 27 0.30 2.18 1.52
C ILE A 27 0.04 3.55 0.87
N ALA A 28 1.10 4.16 0.36
CA ALA A 28 1.08 5.44 -0.32
C ALA A 28 0.90 5.29 -1.84
N GLY A 29 0.42 6.34 -2.48
CA GLY A 29 0.38 6.46 -3.94
C GLY A 29 -0.74 7.38 -4.40
N ASP A 30 -0.69 7.79 -5.66
CA ASP A 30 -1.70 8.70 -6.21
C ASP A 30 -3.09 8.02 -6.34
N SER A 31 -4.14 8.79 -6.62
CA SER A 31 -5.46 8.27 -6.93
C SER A 31 -5.38 7.32 -8.14
N GLY A 32 -5.97 6.15 -8.00
CA GLY A 32 -6.09 5.17 -9.08
C GLY A 32 -4.89 4.27 -9.25
N THR A 33 -4.02 4.14 -8.25
CA THR A 33 -2.84 3.25 -8.30
C THR A 33 -3.09 1.82 -7.78
N GLY A 34 -4.30 1.49 -7.30
CA GLY A 34 -4.63 0.15 -6.82
C GLY A 34 -4.53 -0.07 -5.30
N LYS A 35 -4.32 0.99 -4.50
CA LYS A 35 -4.17 0.91 -3.02
C LYS A 35 -5.28 0.10 -2.36
N THR A 36 -6.53 0.50 -2.59
CA THR A 36 -7.70 -0.14 -1.99
C THR A 36 -7.81 -1.63 -2.36
N THR A 37 -7.36 -2.02 -3.56
CA THR A 37 -7.33 -3.44 -3.98
C THR A 37 -6.29 -4.24 -3.22
N ILE A 38 -5.06 -3.70 -3.06
CA ILE A 38 -4.03 -4.33 -2.22
C ILE A 38 -4.52 -4.43 -0.77
N THR A 39 -5.01 -3.33 -0.20
CA THR A 39 -5.51 -3.26 1.18
C THR A 39 -6.63 -4.27 1.42
N ALA A 40 -7.58 -4.41 0.50
CA ALA A 40 -8.69 -5.35 0.64
C ALA A 40 -8.22 -6.81 0.77
N GLY A 41 -7.26 -7.25 -0.05
CA GLY A 41 -6.73 -8.61 0.04
C GLY A 41 -6.02 -8.88 1.37
N LEU A 42 -5.26 -7.92 1.88
CA LEU A 42 -4.61 -8.01 3.20
C LEU A 42 -5.63 -8.05 4.35
N VAL A 43 -6.69 -7.24 4.26
CA VAL A 43 -7.79 -7.22 5.25
C VAL A 43 -8.49 -8.56 5.36
N GLU A 44 -8.82 -9.17 4.22
CA GLU A 44 -9.44 -10.49 4.21
C GLU A 44 -8.48 -11.59 4.69
N ALA A 45 -7.21 -11.53 4.27
CA ALA A 45 -6.22 -12.56 4.58
C ALA A 45 -5.88 -12.67 6.08
N LEU A 46 -5.86 -11.54 6.79
CA LEU A 46 -5.53 -11.48 8.22
C LEU A 46 -6.75 -11.58 9.15
N GLY A 47 -7.97 -11.47 8.60
CA GLY A 47 -9.21 -11.40 9.36
C GLY A 47 -9.61 -9.97 9.73
N ARG A 48 -10.85 -9.59 9.42
CA ARG A 48 -11.41 -8.25 9.65
C ARG A 48 -11.44 -7.85 11.13
N GLU A 49 -11.49 -8.82 12.02
CA GLU A 49 -11.44 -8.66 13.46
C GLU A 49 -10.03 -8.36 14.01
N ARG A 50 -8.99 -8.51 13.19
CA ARG A 50 -7.59 -8.25 13.58
C ARG A 50 -6.99 -7.01 12.94
N ILE A 51 -7.68 -6.41 11.96
CA ILE A 51 -7.19 -5.23 11.23
C ILE A 51 -8.07 -4.01 11.44
N THR A 52 -7.42 -2.88 11.70
CA THR A 52 -7.99 -1.54 11.51
C THR A 52 -7.46 -0.96 10.20
N SER A 53 -8.34 -0.64 9.24
CA SER A 53 -7.98 -0.01 7.97
C SER A 53 -8.41 1.45 7.95
N ILE A 54 -7.52 2.36 7.56
CA ILE A 54 -7.72 3.80 7.60
C ILE A 54 -7.29 4.44 6.28
N GLY A 55 -8.17 5.23 5.67
CA GLY A 55 -7.84 6.09 4.54
C GLY A 55 -7.41 7.47 5.02
N VAL A 56 -6.20 7.93 4.70
CA VAL A 56 -5.77 9.30 5.07
C VAL A 56 -6.46 10.39 4.25
N ASP A 57 -7.19 10.01 3.20
CA ASP A 57 -8.08 10.90 2.45
C ASP A 57 -9.27 11.39 3.33
N ASP A 58 -9.57 10.70 4.44
CA ASP A 58 -10.52 11.15 5.46
C ASP A 58 -10.14 12.51 6.10
N TYR A 59 -8.86 12.89 6.02
CA TYR A 59 -8.34 14.12 6.63
C TYR A 59 -8.40 15.32 5.68
N HIS A 60 -9.16 15.23 4.58
CA HIS A 60 -9.47 16.39 3.76
C HIS A 60 -10.13 17.50 4.60
N ARG A 61 -9.64 18.74 4.46
CA ARG A 61 -10.23 19.91 5.12
C ARG A 61 -11.52 20.40 4.48
N TYR A 62 -11.67 20.08 3.20
CA TYR A 62 -12.70 20.60 2.33
C TYR A 62 -13.32 19.46 1.54
N ASP A 63 -14.65 19.46 1.47
CA ASP A 63 -15.40 18.55 0.62
C ASP A 63 -15.23 18.87 -0.88
N ARG A 64 -15.84 18.09 -1.75
CA ARG A 64 -15.70 18.25 -3.21
C ARG A 64 -16.23 19.58 -3.73
N GLU A 65 -17.29 20.12 -3.14
CA GLU A 65 -17.89 21.40 -3.54
C GLU A 65 -17.09 22.57 -2.98
N GLU A 66 -16.67 22.51 -1.71
CA GLU A 66 -15.85 23.53 -1.05
C GLU A 66 -14.48 23.70 -1.73
N ARG A 67 -13.94 22.64 -2.34
CA ARG A 67 -12.69 22.72 -3.11
C ARG A 67 -12.83 23.46 -4.43
N LYS A 68 -14.04 23.71 -4.93
CA LYS A 68 -14.23 24.44 -6.19
C LYS A 68 -13.75 25.88 -6.03
N GLY A 69 -12.74 26.24 -6.83
CA GLY A 69 -12.16 27.59 -6.82
C GLY A 69 -11.01 27.79 -5.82
N LEU A 70 -10.64 26.78 -5.05
CA LEU A 70 -9.39 26.84 -4.27
C LEU A 70 -8.17 26.83 -5.20
N PRO A 71 -7.08 27.49 -4.82
CA PRO A 71 -5.86 27.55 -5.63
C PRO A 71 -5.02 26.26 -5.57
N PHE A 72 -5.57 25.20 -4.98
CA PHE A 72 -4.91 23.92 -4.80
C PHE A 72 -5.90 22.76 -4.90
N THR A 73 -5.39 21.55 -5.13
CA THR A 73 -6.19 20.31 -5.23
C THR A 73 -6.14 19.51 -3.92
N PRO A 74 -6.88 18.38 -3.81
CA PRO A 74 -6.79 17.49 -2.65
C PRO A 74 -5.37 16.92 -2.39
N LEU A 75 -4.47 16.99 -3.37
CA LEU A 75 -3.10 16.51 -3.24
C LEU A 75 -2.22 17.46 -2.41
N HIS A 76 -2.55 18.76 -2.37
CA HIS A 76 -1.79 19.73 -1.60
C HIS A 76 -1.97 19.50 -0.08
N PRO A 77 -0.88 19.53 0.71
CA PRO A 77 -0.96 19.48 2.18
C PRO A 77 -1.90 20.52 2.82
N ARG A 78 -2.14 21.67 2.19
CA ARG A 78 -3.08 22.70 2.68
C ARG A 78 -4.54 22.30 2.56
N CYS A 79 -4.86 21.35 1.70
CA CYS A 79 -6.19 20.76 1.58
C CYS A 79 -6.44 19.65 2.62
N ASN A 80 -5.47 19.36 3.49
CA ASN A 80 -5.50 18.23 4.42
C ASN A 80 -5.11 18.66 5.85
N TYR A 81 -5.76 18.11 6.87
CA TYR A 81 -5.37 18.26 8.27
C TYR A 81 -4.16 17.34 8.59
N ILE A 82 -2.99 17.69 8.06
CA ILE A 82 -1.75 16.90 8.20
C ILE A 82 -1.33 16.74 9.67
N ASP A 83 -1.48 17.79 10.47
CA ASP A 83 -1.22 17.81 11.89
C ASP A 83 -2.13 16.85 12.69
N ILE A 84 -3.43 16.85 12.38
CA ILE A 84 -4.39 15.92 13.00
C ILE A 84 -4.13 14.48 12.55
N MET A 85 -3.81 14.28 11.26
CA MET A 85 -3.40 12.98 10.73
C MET A 85 -2.17 12.45 11.48
N GLU A 86 -1.12 13.25 11.64
CA GLU A 86 0.08 12.87 12.39
C GLU A 86 -0.24 12.47 13.84
N GLN A 87 -1.03 13.28 14.54
CA GLN A 87 -1.45 12.98 15.90
C GLN A 87 -2.20 11.64 15.98
N HIS A 88 -3.13 11.40 15.06
CA HIS A 88 -3.89 10.16 15.03
C HIS A 88 -3.02 8.94 14.71
N LEU A 89 -2.07 9.06 13.78
CA LEU A 89 -1.10 8.00 13.49
C LEU A 89 -0.24 7.67 14.72
N GLN A 90 0.18 8.67 15.49
CA GLN A 90 0.90 8.46 16.75
C GLN A 90 0.05 7.74 17.80
N HIS A 91 -1.20 8.16 18.00
CA HIS A 91 -2.11 7.49 18.93
C HIS A 91 -2.30 6.02 18.54
N LEU A 92 -2.58 5.74 17.26
CA LEU A 92 -2.74 4.38 16.77
C LEU A 92 -1.46 3.57 16.98
N ALA A 93 -0.28 4.12 16.67
CA ALA A 93 1.00 3.46 16.89
C ALA A 93 1.25 3.12 18.37
N LEU A 94 0.64 3.86 19.29
CA LEU A 94 0.70 3.63 20.74
C LEU A 94 -0.44 2.75 21.27
N GLY A 95 -1.26 2.16 20.39
CA GLY A 95 -2.40 1.35 20.77
C GLY A 95 -3.58 2.15 21.32
N GLN A 96 -3.64 3.45 21.04
CA GLN A 96 -4.67 4.36 21.54
C GLN A 96 -5.75 4.62 20.47
N PRO A 97 -7.03 4.75 20.88
CA PRO A 97 -8.13 5.04 19.97
C PRO A 97 -8.11 6.48 19.46
N ILE A 98 -8.78 6.72 18.34
CA ILE A 98 -8.94 8.04 17.73
C ILE A 98 -10.41 8.32 17.38
N LEU A 99 -10.78 9.59 17.30
CA LEU A 99 -12.04 10.03 16.70
C LEU A 99 -11.75 10.47 15.26
N LYS A 100 -11.77 9.53 14.33
CA LYS A 100 -11.33 9.70 12.94
C LYS A 100 -12.38 10.48 12.14
N PRO A 101 -12.00 11.51 11.34
CA PRO A 101 -12.93 12.10 10.36
C PRO A 101 -13.35 11.06 9.30
N VAL A 102 -14.35 11.40 8.49
CA VAL A 102 -14.82 10.53 7.40
C VAL A 102 -15.02 11.37 6.15
N TYR A 103 -14.46 10.91 5.04
CA TYR A 103 -14.69 11.47 3.72
C TYR A 103 -15.29 10.39 2.80
N ASP A 104 -16.49 10.66 2.30
CA ASP A 104 -17.18 9.75 1.38
C ASP A 104 -16.72 10.03 -0.06
N HIS A 105 -16.13 9.03 -0.72
CA HIS A 105 -15.65 9.18 -2.09
C HIS A 105 -16.75 9.16 -3.16
N ASP A 106 -17.91 8.59 -2.87
CA ASP A 106 -19.04 8.52 -3.80
C ASP A 106 -19.75 9.87 -3.82
N THR A 107 -20.17 10.36 -2.66
CA THR A 107 -20.83 11.68 -2.54
C THR A 107 -19.84 12.85 -2.63
N GLY A 108 -18.59 12.64 -2.21
CA GLY A 108 -17.57 13.68 -2.12
C GLY A 108 -17.74 14.59 -0.91
N MET A 109 -18.49 14.16 0.11
CA MET A 109 -18.85 14.94 1.30
C MET A 109 -18.08 14.51 2.55
N LEU A 110 -17.91 15.44 3.49
CA LEU A 110 -17.43 15.15 4.83
C LEU A 110 -18.57 14.60 5.70
N GLY A 111 -18.28 13.52 6.43
CA GLY A 111 -19.24 12.81 7.28
C GLY A 111 -19.06 13.10 8.78
N ARG A 112 -19.85 12.40 9.60
CA ARG A 112 -19.64 12.37 11.05
C ARG A 112 -18.40 11.55 11.36
N PRO A 113 -17.59 11.95 12.36
CA PRO A 113 -16.41 11.20 12.72
C PRO A 113 -16.77 9.85 13.37
N GLU A 114 -15.86 8.90 13.26
CA GLU A 114 -15.98 7.53 13.76
C GLU A 114 -14.96 7.28 14.86
N TYR A 115 -15.40 6.62 15.94
CA TYR A 115 -14.49 6.16 16.98
C TYR A 115 -13.79 4.87 16.49
N VAL A 116 -12.46 4.92 16.40
CA VAL A 116 -11.64 3.85 15.82
C VAL A 116 -10.63 3.38 16.86
N GLU A 117 -10.65 2.09 17.16
CA GLU A 117 -9.67 1.43 18.02
C GLU A 117 -8.62 0.70 17.14
N PRO A 118 -7.32 0.78 17.47
CA PRO A 118 -6.32 -0.03 16.79
C PRO A 118 -6.48 -1.51 17.18
N ARG A 119 -6.40 -2.39 16.19
CA ARG A 119 -6.34 -3.85 16.36
C ARG A 119 -4.89 -4.33 16.20
N ASP A 120 -4.66 -5.64 16.14
CA ASP A 120 -3.32 -6.24 16.00
C ASP A 120 -2.49 -5.60 14.89
N PHE A 121 -3.15 -5.26 13.79
CA PHE A 121 -2.58 -4.63 12.61
C PHE A 121 -3.37 -3.37 12.25
N VAL A 122 -2.65 -2.31 11.84
CA VAL A 122 -3.25 -1.07 11.33
C VAL A 122 -2.69 -0.81 9.94
N ILE A 123 -3.56 -0.80 8.93
CA ILE A 123 -3.20 -0.44 7.55
C ILE A 123 -3.69 0.98 7.27
N VAL A 124 -2.78 1.84 6.83
CA VAL A 124 -3.04 3.23 6.51
C VAL A 124 -2.78 3.46 5.04
N GLU A 125 -3.81 3.73 4.24
CA GLU A 125 -3.68 4.01 2.82
C GLU A 125 -4.06 5.44 2.45
N GLY A 126 -3.49 5.97 1.37
CA GLY A 126 -3.98 7.22 0.79
C GLY A 126 -2.91 8.05 0.12
N LEU A 127 -3.20 9.34 -0.06
CA LEU A 127 -2.37 10.26 -0.82
C LEU A 127 -1.09 10.69 -0.09
N LEU A 128 -1.16 10.92 1.23
CA LEU A 128 -0.10 11.60 2.00
C LEU A 128 0.42 10.86 3.25
N PRO A 129 0.31 9.52 3.41
CA PRO A 129 0.73 8.87 4.65
C PRO A 129 2.26 8.98 4.90
N LEU A 130 3.08 9.14 3.87
CA LEU A 130 4.54 9.28 3.96
C LEU A 130 5.01 10.72 3.72
N HIS A 131 4.09 11.70 3.80
CA HIS A 131 4.40 13.08 3.48
C HIS A 131 5.43 13.67 4.45
N THR A 132 5.27 13.45 5.75
CA THR A 132 6.13 14.02 6.80
C THR A 132 6.97 12.95 7.51
N LYS A 133 8.08 13.38 8.11
CA LYS A 133 8.93 12.49 8.91
C LYS A 133 8.20 11.95 10.14
N THR A 134 7.30 12.75 10.71
CA THR A 134 6.47 12.37 11.86
C THR A 134 5.56 11.19 11.52
N SER A 135 4.80 11.27 10.42
CA SER A 135 3.95 10.16 9.99
C SER A 135 4.77 8.92 9.70
N MET A 136 5.88 9.05 8.96
CA MET A 136 6.75 7.91 8.62
C MET A 136 7.32 7.17 9.83
N ALA A 137 7.58 7.88 10.93
CA ALA A 137 8.11 7.28 12.14
C ALA A 137 7.10 6.35 12.85
N CYS A 138 5.82 6.40 12.47
CA CYS A 138 4.76 5.58 13.05
C CYS A 138 4.63 4.19 12.40
N PHE A 139 5.27 3.96 11.24
CA PHE A 139 5.10 2.74 10.45
C PHE A 139 6.25 1.75 10.61
N ASP A 140 5.90 0.47 10.67
CA ASP A 140 6.80 -0.68 10.69
C ASP A 140 7.28 -1.04 9.29
N ALA A 141 6.39 -0.94 8.31
CA ALA A 141 6.69 -1.08 6.90
C ALA A 141 5.92 -0.02 6.09
N THR A 142 6.55 0.45 5.02
CA THR A 142 5.98 1.47 4.15
C THR A 142 6.04 1.03 2.68
N VAL A 143 4.91 1.14 2.00
CA VAL A 143 4.72 0.73 0.61
C VAL A 143 4.35 1.95 -0.21
N TYR A 144 4.89 2.08 -1.42
CA TYR A 144 4.45 3.05 -2.40
C TYR A 144 4.04 2.35 -3.70
N LEU A 145 2.83 2.62 -4.19
CA LEU A 145 2.35 2.11 -5.47
C LEU A 145 2.70 3.06 -6.60
N ASP A 146 3.51 2.57 -7.54
CA ASP A 146 4.11 3.32 -8.64
C ASP A 146 3.81 2.69 -10.01
N PRO A 147 2.53 2.50 -10.38
CA PRO A 147 2.21 2.06 -11.74
C PRO A 147 2.60 3.15 -12.75
N PRO A 148 2.94 2.76 -13.99
CA PRO A 148 3.09 3.69 -15.09
C PRO A 148 1.88 4.61 -15.24
N GLU A 149 2.13 5.85 -15.67
CA GLU A 149 1.11 6.89 -15.74
C GLU A 149 -0.05 6.49 -16.69
N GLU A 150 0.25 5.85 -17.81
CA GLU A 150 -0.76 5.35 -18.75
C GLU A 150 -1.67 4.29 -18.13
N ILE A 151 -1.13 3.39 -17.31
CA ILE A 151 -1.89 2.35 -16.60
C ILE A 151 -2.76 3.00 -15.51
N ARG A 152 -2.16 3.91 -14.73
CA ARG A 152 -2.87 4.65 -13.67
C ARG A 152 -4.03 5.46 -14.23
N ILE A 153 -3.83 6.19 -15.32
CA ILE A 153 -4.88 6.97 -16.00
C ILE A 153 -5.98 6.03 -16.50
N LYS A 154 -5.64 4.90 -17.13
CA LYS A 154 -6.62 3.90 -17.60
C LYS A 154 -7.48 3.36 -16.44
N TRP A 155 -6.86 3.01 -15.32
CA TRP A 155 -7.57 2.55 -14.13
C TRP A 155 -8.47 3.63 -13.52
N LYS A 156 -7.97 4.86 -13.40
CA LYS A 156 -8.75 5.99 -12.88
C LYS A 156 -9.95 6.30 -13.78
N LEU A 157 -9.76 6.35 -15.10
CA LEU A 157 -10.83 6.55 -16.07
C LEU A 157 -11.90 5.47 -15.95
N SER A 158 -11.51 4.19 -15.99
CA SER A 158 -12.44 3.06 -15.85
C SER A 158 -13.23 3.13 -14.54
N ARG A 159 -12.56 3.39 -13.41
CA ARG A 159 -13.21 3.46 -12.09
C ARG A 159 -14.14 4.67 -11.97
N ASP A 160 -13.65 5.87 -12.28
CA ASP A 160 -14.39 7.11 -12.01
C ASP A 160 -15.60 7.26 -12.95
N THR A 161 -15.49 6.78 -14.20
CA THR A 161 -16.62 6.77 -15.15
C THR A 161 -17.67 5.70 -14.81
N LYS A 162 -17.25 4.48 -14.41
CA LYS A 162 -18.20 3.39 -14.13
C LYS A 162 -18.81 3.45 -12.74
N LYS A 163 -18.06 3.89 -11.73
CA LYS A 163 -18.48 3.80 -10.31
C LYS A 163 -18.86 5.15 -9.70
N ARG A 164 -18.33 6.27 -10.20
CA ARG A 164 -18.49 7.59 -9.57
C ARG A 164 -19.24 8.62 -10.44
N GLY A 165 -19.73 8.21 -11.61
CA GLY A 165 -20.60 9.03 -12.47
C GLY A 165 -19.90 10.19 -13.19
N TYR A 166 -18.57 10.20 -13.26
CA TYR A 166 -17.83 11.23 -14.00
C TYR A 166 -17.81 10.97 -15.50
N THR A 167 -17.75 12.03 -16.31
CA THR A 167 -17.40 11.89 -17.74
C THR A 167 -15.89 11.73 -17.92
N GLU A 168 -15.48 11.18 -19.06
CA GLU A 168 -14.06 11.04 -19.38
C GLU A 168 -13.34 12.41 -19.41
N GLU A 169 -13.99 13.43 -19.95
CA GLU A 169 -13.47 14.80 -20.02
C GLU A 169 -13.20 15.35 -18.62
N GLN A 170 -14.15 15.20 -17.70
CA GLN A 170 -14.00 15.64 -16.31
C GLN A 170 -12.81 14.95 -15.61
N VAL A 171 -12.63 13.65 -15.84
CA VAL A 171 -11.50 12.90 -15.27
C VAL A 171 -10.18 13.38 -15.85
N ARG A 172 -10.11 13.64 -17.16
CA ARG A 172 -8.90 14.15 -17.83
C ARG A 172 -8.55 15.57 -17.40
N GLU A 173 -9.54 16.44 -17.20
CA GLU A 173 -9.33 17.79 -16.65
C GLU A 173 -8.83 17.74 -15.19
N ASP A 174 -9.43 16.88 -14.36
CA ASP A 174 -8.98 16.69 -12.98
C ASP A 174 -7.54 16.17 -12.91
N LEU A 175 -7.17 15.21 -13.76
CA LEU A 175 -5.81 14.70 -13.89
C LEU A 175 -4.82 15.82 -14.24
N LYS A 176 -5.10 16.62 -15.28
CA LYS A 176 -4.25 17.74 -15.67
C LYS A 176 -4.07 18.76 -14.56
N ARG A 177 -5.14 19.08 -13.84
CA ARG A 177 -5.11 20.03 -12.73
C ARG A 177 -4.27 19.52 -11.55
N ARG A 178 -4.30 18.22 -11.28
CA ARG A 178 -3.58 17.59 -10.17
C ARG A 178 -2.10 17.35 -10.45
N GLU A 179 -1.70 17.26 -11.71
CA GLU A 179 -0.35 16.85 -12.10
C GLU A 179 0.78 17.66 -11.41
N PRO A 180 0.75 19.01 -11.35
CA PRO A 180 1.80 19.76 -10.65
C PRO A 180 1.92 19.38 -9.17
N GLU A 181 0.79 19.21 -8.49
CA GLU A 181 0.77 18.83 -7.08
C GLU A 181 1.10 17.34 -6.85
N SER A 182 0.79 16.47 -7.81
CA SER A 182 1.23 15.07 -7.77
C SER A 182 2.75 14.99 -7.86
N ALA A 183 3.35 15.78 -8.76
CA ALA A 183 4.79 15.93 -8.87
C ALA A 183 5.44 16.43 -7.58
N GLU A 184 4.81 17.39 -6.92
CA GLU A 184 5.39 18.09 -5.77
C GLU A 184 5.17 17.35 -4.44
N PHE A 185 4.00 16.74 -4.24
CA PHE A 185 3.60 16.22 -2.92
C PHE A 185 3.40 14.70 -2.87
N ILE A 186 3.05 14.06 -4.00
CA ILE A 186 2.74 12.63 -4.05
C ILE A 186 3.98 11.82 -4.43
N ARG A 187 4.51 12.03 -5.64
CA ARG A 187 5.65 11.27 -6.18
C ARG A 187 6.90 11.26 -5.30
N PRO A 188 7.28 12.36 -4.59
CA PRO A 188 8.45 12.33 -3.71
C PRO A 188 8.36 11.33 -2.55
N GLN A 189 7.15 10.86 -2.20
CA GLN A 189 6.96 9.82 -1.18
C GLN A 189 7.53 8.45 -1.62
N ARG A 190 7.65 8.18 -2.92
CA ARG A 190 8.25 6.94 -3.48
C ARG A 190 9.63 6.67 -2.89
N SER A 191 10.49 7.69 -2.89
CA SER A 191 11.87 7.61 -2.39
C SER A 191 11.98 7.30 -0.89
N LYS A 192 10.87 7.40 -0.14
CA LYS A 192 10.80 7.19 1.30
C LYS A 192 10.24 5.83 1.69
N ALA A 193 9.66 5.10 0.75
CA ALA A 193 9.08 3.79 1.03
C ALA A 193 10.16 2.72 1.19
N ASP A 194 9.84 1.69 1.98
CA ASP A 194 10.63 0.47 2.13
C ASP A 194 10.41 -0.48 0.94
N ILE A 195 9.18 -0.49 0.41
CA ILE A 195 8.79 -1.32 -0.74
C ILE A 195 8.13 -0.42 -1.79
N VAL A 196 8.59 -0.51 -3.04
CA VAL A 196 7.90 0.11 -4.19
C VAL A 196 7.28 -0.98 -5.04
N VAL A 197 5.98 -0.90 -5.28
CA VAL A 197 5.22 -1.87 -6.08
C VAL A 197 4.83 -1.22 -7.39
N ARG A 198 5.18 -1.86 -8.50
CA ARG A 198 4.84 -1.43 -9.86
C ARG A 198 4.16 -2.57 -10.60
N PHE A 199 2.90 -2.38 -10.99
CA PHE A 199 2.21 -3.29 -11.91
C PHE A 199 2.34 -2.75 -13.33
N ALA A 200 3.06 -3.47 -14.17
CA ALA A 200 3.36 -3.08 -15.54
C ALA A 200 3.86 -4.27 -16.34
N PRO A 201 3.78 -4.22 -17.67
CA PRO A 201 4.53 -5.15 -18.52
C PRO A 201 6.04 -5.06 -18.22
N ILE A 202 6.73 -6.19 -18.18
CA ILE A 202 8.18 -6.27 -18.04
C ILE A 202 8.79 -6.26 -19.46
N GLU A 203 9.14 -5.07 -19.96
CA GLU A 203 9.65 -4.88 -21.34
C GLU A 203 10.86 -5.77 -21.67
N GLU A 204 11.74 -6.02 -20.70
CA GLU A 204 12.93 -6.86 -20.82
C GLU A 204 12.60 -8.32 -21.19
N ARG A 205 11.34 -8.73 -21.01
CA ARG A 205 10.79 -10.04 -21.36
C ARG A 205 9.93 -10.02 -22.62
N GLY A 206 9.83 -8.88 -23.31
CA GLY A 206 9.04 -8.72 -24.53
C GLY A 206 7.54 -8.58 -24.29
N GLU A 207 7.11 -8.32 -23.05
CA GLU A 207 5.71 -8.05 -22.73
C GLU A 207 5.25 -6.70 -23.32
N SER A 208 3.96 -6.61 -23.65
CA SER A 208 3.34 -5.47 -24.32
C SER A 208 2.08 -4.98 -23.60
N GLY A 209 1.58 -3.79 -23.96
CA GLY A 209 0.43 -3.16 -23.28
C GLY A 209 -0.93 -3.89 -23.40
N GLY A 210 -0.99 -5.04 -24.09
CA GLY A 210 -2.16 -5.91 -24.18
C GLY A 210 -2.12 -7.12 -23.23
N ASP A 211 -0.96 -7.42 -22.64
CA ASP A 211 -0.76 -8.59 -21.79
C ASP A 211 -1.28 -8.35 -20.36
N PRO A 212 -1.60 -9.42 -19.61
CA PRO A 212 -1.82 -9.33 -18.17
C PRO A 212 -0.61 -8.66 -17.49
N LEU A 213 -0.86 -7.85 -16.46
CA LEU A 213 0.20 -7.05 -15.86
C LEU A 213 1.05 -7.90 -14.92
N SER A 214 2.34 -7.97 -15.20
CA SER A 214 3.36 -8.42 -14.26
C SER A 214 3.53 -7.41 -13.11
N ALA A 215 4.25 -7.80 -12.05
CA ALA A 215 4.57 -6.93 -10.93
C ALA A 215 6.08 -6.87 -10.69
N THR A 216 6.58 -5.68 -10.35
CA THR A 216 7.94 -5.45 -9.86
C THR A 216 7.86 -4.87 -8.46
N LEU A 217 8.45 -5.56 -7.50
CA LEU A 217 8.61 -5.12 -6.13
C LEU A 217 10.07 -4.73 -5.91
N LEU A 218 10.33 -3.46 -5.63
CA LEU A 218 11.64 -2.99 -5.21
C LEU A 218 11.73 -3.12 -3.69
N LEU A 219 12.52 -4.10 -3.23
CA LEU A 219 12.72 -4.46 -1.83
C LEU A 219 13.97 -3.75 -1.31
N ARG A 220 13.80 -2.62 -0.62
CA ARG A 220 14.93 -1.79 -0.16
C ARG A 220 15.47 -2.30 1.16
N PRO A 221 16.79 -2.26 1.39
CA PRO A 221 17.43 -2.76 2.62
C PRO A 221 17.22 -1.84 3.83
N THR A 222 16.03 -1.26 3.98
CA THR A 222 15.58 -0.44 5.10
C THR A 222 14.79 -1.25 6.14
N ILE A 223 14.26 -2.42 5.75
CA ILE A 223 13.63 -3.44 6.58
C ILE A 223 14.14 -4.84 6.21
N SER A 224 13.88 -5.84 7.06
CA SER A 224 14.16 -7.25 6.75
C SER A 224 13.12 -7.79 5.75
N HIS A 225 13.59 -8.42 4.68
CA HIS A 225 12.76 -9.07 3.66
C HIS A 225 12.76 -10.60 3.81
N PRO A 226 11.77 -11.31 3.25
CA PRO A 226 11.78 -12.78 3.18
C PRO A 226 13.06 -13.29 2.52
N ASP A 227 13.56 -14.45 2.97
CA ASP A 227 14.73 -15.08 2.35
C ASP A 227 14.30 -15.87 1.10
N LEU A 228 14.24 -15.20 -0.03
CA LEU A 228 13.77 -15.80 -1.28
C LEU A 228 14.78 -16.76 -1.93
N THR A 229 15.94 -17.02 -1.30
CA THR A 229 17.03 -17.81 -1.89
C THR A 229 16.60 -19.24 -2.23
N ASN A 230 15.83 -19.87 -1.35
CA ASN A 230 15.36 -21.24 -1.54
C ASN A 230 14.04 -21.31 -2.35
N ILE A 231 13.35 -20.19 -2.50
CA ILE A 231 12.06 -20.08 -3.20
C ILE A 231 12.27 -19.89 -4.71
N LEU A 232 13.39 -19.27 -5.12
CA LEU A 232 13.71 -18.91 -6.51
C LEU A 232 14.56 -19.98 -7.24
N GLY A 233 14.11 -21.23 -7.17
CA GLY A 233 14.68 -22.37 -7.89
C GLY A 233 14.45 -22.31 -9.41
N ASP A 234 15.10 -23.23 -10.15
CA ASP A 234 14.96 -23.29 -11.61
C ASP A 234 13.52 -23.57 -12.07
N ASP A 235 12.71 -24.24 -11.23
CA ASP A 235 11.32 -24.60 -11.47
C ASP A 235 10.29 -23.51 -11.11
N THR A 236 10.70 -22.46 -10.41
CA THR A 236 9.82 -21.33 -10.02
C THR A 236 10.19 -20.01 -10.69
N ARG A 237 11.35 -19.96 -11.37
CA ARG A 237 11.86 -18.77 -12.08
C ARG A 237 10.93 -18.18 -13.13
N GLU A 238 10.05 -19.00 -13.70
CA GLU A 238 9.04 -18.53 -14.65
C GLU A 238 7.92 -17.73 -13.99
N ALA A 239 7.63 -17.98 -12.71
CA ALA A 239 6.66 -17.22 -11.92
C ALA A 239 7.29 -16.00 -11.26
N MET A 240 8.52 -16.14 -10.74
CA MET A 240 9.15 -15.06 -9.98
C MET A 240 10.67 -15.13 -10.07
N HIS A 241 11.35 -13.99 -10.10
CA HIS A 241 12.81 -13.93 -9.97
C HIS A 241 13.30 -12.64 -9.33
N LEU A 242 14.51 -12.68 -8.77
CA LEU A 242 15.18 -11.54 -8.16
C LEU A 242 16.30 -11.01 -9.06
N LYS A 243 16.47 -9.70 -9.11
CA LYS A 243 17.58 -9.03 -9.79
C LYS A 243 18.08 -7.88 -8.92
N LEU A 244 19.39 -7.79 -8.73
CA LEU A 244 19.99 -6.60 -8.12
C LEU A 244 20.04 -5.47 -9.16
N ILE A 245 19.36 -4.36 -8.88
CA ILE A 245 19.36 -3.18 -9.75
C ILE A 245 19.71 -1.91 -8.97
N ARG A 246 19.81 -0.78 -9.67
CA ARG A 246 19.78 0.55 -9.04
C ARG A 246 18.42 1.18 -9.29
N ASP A 247 17.77 1.63 -8.23
CA ASP A 247 16.51 2.39 -8.32
C ASP A 247 16.75 3.80 -8.90
N GLU A 248 15.69 4.54 -9.18
CA GLU A 248 15.71 5.91 -9.71
C GLU A 248 16.48 6.90 -8.82
N ASP A 249 16.55 6.64 -7.52
CA ASP A 249 17.34 7.41 -6.56
C ASP A 249 18.82 6.96 -6.47
N GLY A 250 19.22 6.01 -7.32
CA GLY A 250 20.57 5.47 -7.46
C GLY A 250 20.96 4.40 -6.44
N ARG A 251 20.07 4.09 -5.47
CA ARG A 251 20.35 3.10 -4.43
C ARG A 251 20.28 1.68 -4.99
N PRO A 252 21.20 0.78 -4.59
CA PRO A 252 21.06 -0.63 -4.91
C PRO A 252 19.81 -1.19 -4.22
N VAL A 253 19.04 -1.99 -4.95
CA VAL A 253 17.78 -2.57 -4.47
C VAL A 253 17.59 -3.94 -5.10
N ASP A 254 16.99 -4.85 -4.35
CA ASP A 254 16.55 -6.13 -4.88
C ASP A 254 15.20 -5.93 -5.58
N ALA A 255 15.18 -6.13 -6.89
CA ALA A 255 13.97 -6.09 -7.69
C ALA A 255 13.42 -7.51 -7.84
N LEU A 256 12.31 -7.77 -7.16
CA LEU A 256 11.52 -8.98 -7.29
C LEU A 256 10.52 -8.81 -8.42
N HIS A 257 10.71 -9.55 -9.51
CA HIS A 257 9.84 -9.55 -10.67
C HIS A 257 8.91 -10.76 -10.58
N ILE A 258 7.61 -10.52 -10.61
CA ILE A 258 6.55 -11.51 -10.60
C ILE A 258 5.87 -11.47 -11.96
N HIS A 259 5.84 -12.60 -12.66
CA HIS A 259 5.42 -12.67 -14.05
C HIS A 259 3.96 -13.08 -14.16
N SER A 260 3.22 -12.40 -15.02
CA SER A 260 1.79 -12.64 -15.21
C SER A 260 1.48 -13.85 -16.09
N TYR A 261 2.44 -14.28 -16.91
CA TYR A 261 2.29 -15.38 -17.88
C TYR A 261 2.61 -16.76 -17.30
N ALA A 262 3.00 -16.85 -16.03
CA ALA A 262 3.34 -18.11 -15.40
C ALA A 262 2.09 -18.99 -15.21
N GLU A 263 2.26 -20.30 -15.36
CA GLU A 263 1.18 -21.25 -15.13
C GLU A 263 0.73 -21.18 -13.65
N PRO A 264 -0.59 -21.17 -13.36
CA PRO A 264 -1.09 -21.02 -11.99
C PRO A 264 -0.55 -22.06 -11.00
N GLU A 265 -0.22 -23.27 -11.47
CA GLU A 265 0.39 -24.31 -10.64
C GLU A 265 1.78 -23.93 -10.13
N VAL A 266 2.56 -23.18 -10.93
CA VAL A 266 3.90 -22.74 -10.53
C VAL A 266 3.80 -21.57 -9.56
N THR A 267 2.89 -20.61 -9.82
CA THR A 267 2.64 -19.52 -8.86
C THR A 267 2.20 -20.06 -7.50
N LYS A 268 1.30 -21.06 -7.46
CA LYS A 268 0.90 -21.70 -6.20
C LYS A 268 2.05 -22.35 -5.43
N LYS A 269 3.03 -22.95 -6.12
CA LYS A 269 4.23 -23.49 -5.46
C LYS A 269 5.05 -22.38 -4.81
N VAL A 270 5.21 -21.25 -5.50
CA VAL A 270 5.90 -20.06 -4.96
C VAL A 270 5.15 -19.50 -3.76
N GLU A 271 3.81 -19.37 -3.85
CA GLU A 271 2.98 -18.92 -2.73
C GLU A 271 3.14 -19.81 -1.50
N GLN A 272 3.05 -21.14 -1.70
CA GLN A 272 3.22 -22.09 -0.61
C GLN A 272 4.61 -22.01 0.01
N ALA A 273 5.66 -21.88 -0.81
CA ALA A 273 7.04 -21.79 -0.31
C ALA A 273 7.28 -20.53 0.52
N ILE A 274 6.77 -19.36 0.09
CA ILE A 274 6.81 -18.12 0.89
C ILE A 274 6.01 -18.28 2.19
N TRP A 275 4.86 -18.94 2.12
CA TRP A 275 3.98 -19.13 3.28
C TRP A 275 4.57 -20.09 4.31
N ASP A 276 5.22 -21.17 3.88
CA ASP A 276 5.89 -22.13 4.77
C ASP A 276 7.00 -21.47 5.60
N GLU A 277 7.68 -20.45 5.06
CA GLU A 277 8.67 -19.68 5.82
C GLU A 277 8.08 -18.91 7.01
N LEU A 278 6.78 -18.59 6.99
CA LEU A 278 6.11 -17.96 8.14
C LEU A 278 5.83 -18.94 9.29
N GLY A 279 5.98 -20.25 9.05
CA GLY A 279 5.79 -21.30 10.05
C GLY A 279 4.37 -21.39 10.60
N LEU A 280 3.37 -21.00 9.81
CA LEU A 280 1.95 -20.99 10.21
C LEU A 280 1.27 -22.31 9.84
N ASP A 281 0.57 -22.91 10.80
CA ASP A 281 -0.22 -24.15 10.61
C ASP A 281 -1.64 -23.87 10.09
N VAL A 282 -1.74 -23.01 9.07
CA VAL A 282 -2.99 -22.68 8.37
C VAL A 282 -2.66 -22.53 6.87
N PRO A 283 -3.61 -22.78 5.95
CA PRO A 283 -3.34 -22.66 4.52
C PRO A 283 -3.13 -21.20 4.09
N VAL A 284 -2.48 -21.01 2.92
CA VAL A 284 -2.40 -19.70 2.25
C VAL A 284 -3.81 -19.14 2.07
N PRO A 285 -4.09 -17.88 2.43
CA PRO A 285 -5.42 -17.31 2.28
C PRO A 285 -5.86 -17.19 0.80
N ASP A 286 -6.97 -17.86 0.45
CA ASP A 286 -7.59 -17.80 -0.90
C ASP A 286 -8.14 -16.40 -1.28
N SER A 287 -8.09 -15.43 -0.36
CA SER A 287 -8.45 -14.04 -0.60
C SER A 287 -7.37 -13.27 -1.36
N LEU A 288 -6.13 -13.75 -1.37
CA LEU A 288 -5.01 -13.11 -2.06
C LEU A 288 -5.21 -13.16 -3.59
N GLY A 289 -4.92 -12.05 -4.24
CA GLY A 289 -5.02 -11.85 -5.69
C GLY A 289 -6.41 -11.48 -6.18
N ARG A 290 -7.44 -11.42 -5.33
CA ARG A 290 -8.80 -11.13 -5.80
C ARG A 290 -8.97 -9.65 -6.14
N ILE A 291 -9.33 -9.38 -7.40
CA ILE A 291 -9.73 -8.05 -7.88
C ILE A 291 -11.23 -7.85 -7.62
N ASP A 292 -12.00 -8.91 -7.82
CA ASP A 292 -13.45 -9.02 -7.58
C ASP A 292 -13.79 -10.49 -7.24
N PRO A 293 -15.06 -10.85 -6.99
CA PRO A 293 -15.42 -12.22 -6.62
C PRO A 293 -15.08 -13.29 -7.67
N GLU A 294 -14.97 -12.93 -8.95
CA GLU A 294 -14.77 -13.84 -10.07
C GLU A 294 -13.33 -13.83 -10.61
N THR A 295 -12.59 -12.74 -10.37
CA THR A 295 -11.27 -12.51 -10.96
C THR A 295 -10.16 -12.56 -9.93
N ARG A 296 -9.20 -13.46 -10.12
CA ARG A 296 -7.92 -13.53 -9.41
C ARG A 296 -6.77 -13.17 -10.33
N ASP A 297 -5.83 -12.39 -9.83
CA ASP A 297 -4.60 -11.98 -10.50
C ASP A 297 -3.38 -12.52 -9.73
N GLU A 298 -2.56 -13.31 -10.40
CA GLU A 298 -1.42 -14.03 -9.80
C GLU A 298 -0.32 -13.06 -9.33
N PRO A 299 0.10 -12.05 -10.10
CA PRO A 299 1.06 -11.05 -9.63
C PRO A 299 0.56 -10.24 -8.43
N LEU A 300 -0.73 -9.89 -8.39
CA LEU A 300 -1.35 -9.28 -7.22
C LEU A 300 -1.33 -10.22 -6.01
N ALA A 301 -1.59 -11.51 -6.19
CA ALA A 301 -1.58 -12.49 -5.10
C ALA A 301 -0.22 -12.56 -4.42
N LEU A 302 0.85 -12.77 -5.21
CA LEU A 302 2.22 -12.81 -4.70
C LEU A 302 2.64 -11.46 -4.11
N THR A 303 2.22 -10.34 -4.72
CA THR A 303 2.47 -9.00 -4.14
C THR A 303 1.86 -8.87 -2.75
N GLN A 304 0.57 -9.22 -2.61
CA GLN A 304 -0.11 -9.16 -1.31
C GLN A 304 0.50 -10.16 -0.32
N LEU A 305 0.95 -11.33 -0.76
CA LEU A 305 1.61 -12.32 0.09
C LEU A 305 2.94 -11.80 0.66
N ILE A 306 3.76 -11.13 -0.15
CA ILE A 306 5.01 -10.51 0.34
C ILE A 306 4.70 -9.41 1.37
N LEU A 307 3.68 -8.58 1.14
CA LEU A 307 3.28 -7.56 2.12
C LEU A 307 2.71 -8.18 3.40
N LEU A 308 1.95 -9.26 3.27
CA LEU A 308 1.41 -10.03 4.38
C LEU A 308 2.53 -10.66 5.22
N TYR A 309 3.56 -11.20 4.57
CA TYR A 309 4.74 -11.71 5.24
C TYR A 309 5.36 -10.66 6.16
N HIS A 310 5.58 -9.44 5.65
CA HIS A 310 6.13 -8.35 6.45
C HIS A 310 5.28 -8.00 7.67
N LEU A 311 3.96 -8.00 7.54
CA LEU A 311 3.04 -7.77 8.67
C LEU A 311 3.19 -8.87 9.74
N ILE A 312 3.17 -10.13 9.32
CA ILE A 312 3.23 -11.28 10.24
C ILE A 312 4.59 -11.37 10.93
N GLN A 313 5.68 -11.22 10.17
CA GLN A 313 7.04 -11.25 10.70
C GLN A 313 7.27 -10.12 11.71
N ALA A 314 6.82 -8.89 11.41
CA ALA A 314 6.93 -7.76 12.31
C ALA A 314 6.15 -7.96 13.63
N LYS A 315 5.12 -8.81 13.65
CA LYS A 315 4.38 -9.18 14.86
C LYS A 315 5.09 -10.26 15.69
N GLN A 316 5.87 -11.13 15.04
CA GLN A 316 6.60 -12.24 15.69
C GLN A 316 7.94 -11.79 16.29
N GLY A 317 8.56 -10.74 15.76
CA GLY A 317 9.80 -10.13 16.28
C GLY A 317 9.56 -9.15 17.43
#